data_AF-A0A378VVI1-F1
#
_entry.id   AF-A0A378VVI1-F1
#
_cell.length_a   1.000
_cell.length_b   1.000
_cell.length_c   1.000
_cell.angle_alpha   90.00
_cell.angle_beta   90.00
_cell.angle_gamma   90.00
#
_symmetry.space_group_name_H-M   'P 1'
#
loop_
_entity.id
_entity.type
_entity.pdbx_description
1 polymer ?
#
loop_
_entity_poly.entity_id
_entity_poly.type
_entity_poly.pdbx_seq_one_letter_code
_entity_poly.pdbx_strand_id
1 'polypeptide(L)'
;MNLKALIARFRVLANDKAEPYFWSDEEVSGWLNDAVHEACLRGRLLHSDDAFVTDVEKGRPLYAYAAGGFAAGYAYEIDSIRLCPTASRCA
;
A
#
# COMPACT_ATOMS: atom_id res chain seq x y z
N MET A 1 -15.31 -1.32 -1.01
CA MET A 1 -16.16 -0.80 0.09
C MET A 1 -16.59 0.61 -0.29
N ASN A 2 -17.81 1.06 0.05
CA ASN A 2 -18.26 2.45 -0.18
C ASN A 2 -18.42 3.21 1.15
N LEU A 3 -18.57 4.54 1.10
CA LEU A 3 -18.64 5.41 2.28
C LEU A 3 -19.79 5.03 3.24
N LYS A 4 -20.99 4.79 2.71
CA LYS A 4 -22.16 4.39 3.50
C LYS A 4 -21.91 3.10 4.29
N ALA A 5 -21.27 2.11 3.67
CA ALA A 5 -20.93 0.86 4.34
C ALA A 5 -19.88 1.06 5.43
N LEU A 6 -18.93 2.00 5.25
CA LEU A 6 -17.94 2.33 6.28
C LEU A 6 -18.57 3.03 7.48
N ILE A 7 -19.45 4.01 7.25
CA ILE A 7 -20.21 4.68 8.31
C ILE A 7 -21.02 3.64 9.11
N ALA A 8 -21.75 2.75 8.44
CA ALA A 8 -22.50 1.69 9.12
C ALA A 8 -21.60 0.79 10.00
N ARG A 9 -20.39 0.44 9.53
CA ARG A 9 -19.42 -0.32 10.34
C ARG A 9 -18.90 0.50 11.52
N PHE A 10 -18.63 1.79 11.34
CA PHE A 10 -18.24 2.69 12.43
C PHE A 10 -19.31 2.70 13.52
N ARG A 11 -20.59 2.89 13.17
CA ARG A 11 -21.72 2.87 14.13
C ARG A 11 -21.74 1.58 14.94
N VAL A 12 -21.50 0.44 14.30
CA VAL A 12 -21.45 -0.86 14.99
C VAL A 12 -20.28 -0.95 15.97
N LEU A 13 -19.07 -0.59 15.53
CA LEU A 13 -17.83 -0.71 16.29
C LEU A 13 -17.73 0.29 17.44
N ALA A 14 -18.14 1.53 17.20
CA ALA A 14 -18.20 2.59 18.20
C ALA A 14 -19.43 2.49 19.12
N ASN A 15 -20.31 1.52 18.86
CA ASN A 15 -21.61 1.37 19.51
C ASN A 15 -22.50 2.62 19.45
N ASP A 16 -22.36 3.41 18.38
CA ASP A 16 -23.14 4.61 18.12
C ASP A 16 -24.34 4.26 17.23
N LYS A 17 -25.34 3.58 17.81
CA LYS A 17 -26.45 2.96 17.07
C LYS A 17 -27.81 3.60 17.32
N ALA A 18 -27.91 4.50 18.30
CA ALA A 18 -29.17 5.11 18.71
C ALA A 18 -29.28 6.51 18.10
N GLU A 19 -30.45 6.85 17.59
CA GLU A 19 -30.73 8.21 17.12
C GLU A 19 -31.22 9.11 18.27
N PRO A 20 -30.82 10.39 18.31
CA PRO A 20 -29.82 11.01 17.44
C PRO A 20 -28.41 10.45 17.68
N TYR A 21 -27.68 10.18 16.61
CA TYR A 21 -26.32 9.64 16.70
C TYR A 21 -25.40 10.60 17.46
N PHE A 22 -24.43 10.04 18.18
CA PHE A 22 -23.45 10.83 18.88
C PHE A 22 -22.51 11.57 17.91
N TRP A 23 -22.10 10.92 16.83
CA TRP A 23 -21.30 11.55 15.76
C TRP A 23 -22.16 11.77 14.52
N SER A 24 -22.06 12.94 13.89
CA SER A 24 -22.71 13.17 12.58
C SER A 24 -22.10 12.30 11.47
N ASP A 25 -22.81 12.11 10.37
CA ASP A 25 -22.27 11.39 9.21
C ASP A 25 -21.11 12.17 8.58
N GLU A 26 -21.13 13.50 8.65
CA GLU A 26 -20.08 14.39 8.17
C GLU A 26 -18.77 14.22 8.97
N GLU A 27 -18.85 14.18 10.30
CA GLU A 27 -17.68 13.97 11.17
C GLU A 27 -17.03 12.59 10.93
N VAL A 28 -17.86 11.54 10.83
CA VAL A 28 -17.37 10.19 10.53
C VAL A 28 -16.75 10.11 9.14
N SER A 29 -17.37 10.77 8.15
CA SER A 29 -16.84 10.83 6.79
C SER A 29 -15.49 11.54 6.72
N GLY A 30 -15.33 12.66 7.44
CA GLY A 30 -14.06 13.37 7.57
C GLY A 30 -12.97 12.47 8.15
N TRP A 31 -13.25 11.85 9.30
CA TRP A 31 -12.30 10.96 9.97
C TRP A 31 -11.89 9.75 9.10
N LEU A 32 -12.83 9.16 8.35
CA LEU A 32 -12.52 8.06 7.43
C LEU A 32 -11.62 8.50 6.27
N ASN A 33 -11.82 9.72 5.73
CA ASN A 33 -10.96 10.25 4.66
C ASN A 33 -9.55 10.54 5.16
N ASP A 34 -9.41 11.09 6.37
CA ASP A 34 -8.11 11.30 7.00
C ASP A 34 -7.38 9.97 7.19
N ALA A 35 -8.08 8.93 7.66
CA ALA A 35 -7.51 7.60 7.81
C ALA A 35 -7.01 7.01 6.48
N VAL A 36 -7.75 7.22 5.38
CA VAL A 36 -7.31 6.78 4.03
C VAL A 36 -6.08 7.55 3.58
N HIS A 37 -6.06 8.88 3.73
CA HIS A 37 -4.93 9.72 3.37
C HIS A 37 -3.65 9.29 4.11
N GLU A 38 -3.77 9.12 5.42
CA GLU A 38 -2.71 8.67 6.31
C GLU A 38 -2.21 7.26 5.98
N ALA A 39 -3.09 6.34 5.58
CA ALA A 39 -2.71 5.01 5.11
C ALA A 39 -1.93 5.07 3.79
N CYS A 40 -2.34 5.93 2.85
CA CYS A 40 -1.62 6.14 1.59
C CYS A 40 -0.22 6.72 1.81
N LEU A 41 -0.07 7.68 2.74
CA LEU A 41 1.24 8.23 3.09
C LEU A 41 2.13 7.19 3.78
N ARG A 42 1.62 6.48 4.79
CA ARG A 42 2.40 5.44 5.50
C ARG A 42 2.72 4.24 4.63
N GLY A 43 1.88 3.92 3.64
CA GLY A 43 2.18 2.87 2.66
C GLY A 43 3.51 3.11 1.93
N ARG A 44 3.91 4.38 1.73
CA ARG A 44 5.20 4.74 1.13
C ARG A 44 6.39 4.52 2.06
N LEU A 45 6.17 4.40 3.37
CA LEU A 45 7.22 4.16 4.36
C LEU A 45 7.48 2.68 4.59
N LEU A 46 6.66 1.78 4.02
CA LEU A 46 6.89 0.35 4.05
C LEU A 46 7.95 -0.01 3.01
N HIS A 47 9.22 0.16 3.39
CA HIS A 47 10.35 -0.29 2.58
C HIS A 47 10.59 -1.78 2.83
N SER A 48 10.81 -2.53 1.76
CA SER A 48 11.53 -3.80 1.87
C SER A 48 12.92 -3.58 1.31
N ASP A 49 13.94 -4.00 2.07
CA ASP A 49 15.32 -4.02 1.59
C ASP A 49 15.59 -5.22 0.66
N ASP A 50 14.56 -5.98 0.28
CA ASP A 50 14.67 -7.09 -0.67
C ASP A 50 15.01 -6.58 -2.07
N ALA A 51 16.29 -6.70 -2.44
CA ALA A 51 16.74 -6.44 -3.79
C ALA A 51 16.41 -7.62 -4.72
N PHE A 52 15.67 -7.35 -5.81
CA PHE A 52 15.58 -8.28 -6.93
C PHE A 52 16.81 -8.14 -7.82
N VAL A 53 17.59 -9.22 -7.92
CA VAL A 53 18.81 -9.26 -8.73
C VAL A 53 18.60 -10.22 -9.90
N THR A 54 18.85 -9.74 -11.12
CA THR A 54 18.82 -10.55 -12.35
C THR A 54 19.95 -10.13 -13.27
N ASP A 55 20.44 -11.07 -14.08
CA ASP A 55 21.32 -10.76 -15.19
C ASP A 55 20.54 -10.03 -16.29
N VAL A 56 21.13 -8.96 -16.83
CA VAL A 56 20.55 -8.17 -17.92
C VAL A 56 21.10 -8.61 -19.27
N GLU A 57 20.21 -8.80 -20.24
CA GLU A 57 20.51 -9.26 -21.59
C GLU A 57 20.31 -8.12 -22.60
N LYS A 58 21.26 -7.98 -23.54
CA LYS A 58 21.16 -6.98 -24.63
C LYS A 58 19.91 -7.26 -25.47
N GLY A 59 19.11 -6.22 -25.71
CA GLY A 59 17.91 -6.30 -26.56
C GLY A 59 16.67 -6.84 -25.85
N ARG A 60 16.75 -7.13 -24.54
CA ARG A 60 15.61 -7.54 -23.73
C ARG A 60 15.11 -6.37 -22.87
N PRO A 61 13.94 -5.79 -23.18
CA PRO A 61 13.39 -4.65 -22.42
C PRO A 61 12.50 -5.07 -21.23
N LEU A 62 12.11 -6.34 -21.13
CA LEU A 62 11.15 -6.82 -20.14
C LEU A 62 11.76 -7.92 -19.26
N TYR A 63 11.72 -7.68 -17.95
CA TYR A 63 12.14 -8.60 -16.90
C TYR A 63 10.96 -8.82 -15.98
N ALA A 64 10.58 -10.08 -15.79
CA ALA A 64 9.56 -10.43 -14.82
C ALA A 64 10.15 -10.26 -13.42
N TYR A 65 9.58 -9.36 -12.62
CA TYR A 65 9.87 -9.28 -11.20
C TYR A 65 9.23 -10.50 -10.54
N ALA A 66 9.97 -11.61 -10.51
CA ALA A 66 9.55 -12.86 -9.89
C ALA A 66 10.02 -12.92 -8.43
N ALA A 67 9.85 -11.84 -7.66
CA ALA A 67 9.59 -12.05 -6.25
C ALA A 67 8.19 -12.69 -6.17
N GLY A 68 7.92 -13.58 -5.22
CA GLY A 68 6.60 -14.22 -5.04
C GLY A 68 5.44 -13.26 -4.68
N GLY A 69 5.46 -12.00 -5.13
CA GLY A 69 4.69 -10.88 -4.61
C GLY A 69 3.34 -10.61 -5.26
N PHE A 70 3.06 -11.09 -6.48
CA PHE A 70 1.68 -11.03 -6.99
C PHE A 70 0.76 -12.08 -6.33
N ALA A 71 1.33 -13.09 -5.67
CA ALA A 71 0.55 -14.02 -4.85
C ALA A 71 0.08 -13.39 -3.51
N ALA A 72 0.66 -12.27 -3.08
CA ALA A 72 0.38 -11.63 -1.79
C ALA A 72 -0.41 -10.32 -1.88
N GLY A 73 -0.65 -9.79 -3.09
CA GLY A 73 -1.54 -8.63 -3.30
C GLY A 73 -0.96 -7.26 -2.89
N TYR A 74 0.36 -7.13 -2.79
CA TYR A 74 1.02 -5.87 -2.49
C TYR A 74 1.57 -5.21 -3.76
N ALA A 75 1.43 -3.89 -3.85
CA ALA A 75 2.12 -3.07 -4.86
C ALA A 75 3.37 -2.45 -4.20
N TYR A 76 4.53 -2.64 -4.83
CA TYR A 76 5.79 -2.06 -4.39
C TYR A 76 6.17 -0.90 -5.32
N GLU A 77 6.74 0.16 -4.76
CA GLU A 77 7.42 1.22 -5.53
C GLU A 77 8.90 0.88 -5.62
N ILE A 78 9.50 1.01 -6.80
CA ILE A 78 10.94 0.85 -6.97
C ILE A 78 11.58 2.19 -6.61
N ASP A 79 12.32 2.25 -5.50
CA ASP A 79 13.01 3.45 -5.03
C ASP A 79 14.38 3.67 -5.72
N SER A 80 15.02 2.59 -6.17
CA SER A 80 16.36 2.59 -6.71
C SER A 80 16.60 1.42 -7.66
N ILE A 81 17.38 1.66 -8.72
CA ILE A 81 17.84 0.65 -9.68
C ILE A 81 19.33 0.86 -9.88
N ARG A 82 20.11 -0.21 -9.78
CA ARG A 82 21.56 -0.19 -10.00
C ARG A 82 21.97 -1.25 -11.01
N LEU A 83 22.85 -0.88 -11.94
CA LEU A 83 23.55 -1.83 -12.81
C LEU A 83 24.91 -2.12 -12.19
N CYS A 84 25.15 -3.38 -11.83
CA CYS A 84 26.42 -3.82 -11.26
C CYS A 84 27.21 -4.61 -12.32
N PRO A 85 28.46 -4.22 -12.66
CA PRO A 85 29.30 -5.03 -13.53
C PRO A 85 29.61 -6.37 -12.85
N THR A 86 29.50 -7.48 -13.59
CA THR A 86 29.64 -8.87 -13.10
C THR A 86 30.93 -9.15 -12.32
N ALA A 87 31.96 -8.32 -12.47
CA ALA A 87 33.25 -8.46 -11.80
C ALA A 87 33.32 -7.88 -10.38
N SER A 88 32.32 -7.10 -9.94
CA SER A 88 32.29 -6.53 -8.59
C SER A 88 31.00 -7.00 -7.93
N ARG A 89 31.07 -7.88 -6.94
CA ARG A 89 29.88 -8.22 -6.14
C ARG A 89 29.47 -6.95 -5.40
N CYS A 90 28.37 -6.34 -5.84
CA CYS A 90 27.74 -5.26 -5.10
C CYS A 90 27.24 -5.85 -3.76
N ALA A 91 27.98 -5.58 -2.70
CA ALA A 91 27.60 -5.86 -1.31
C ALA A 91 26.63 -4.78 -0.80
#